data_AF-A0A0A2BLD8-F1
#
_entry.id   AF-A0A0A2BLD8-F1
#
_cell.length_a   1.000
_cell.length_b   1.000
_cell.length_c   1.000
_cell.angle_alpha   90.00
_cell.angle_beta   90.00
_cell.angle_gamma   90.00
#
_symmetry.space_group_name_H-M   'P 1'
#
loop_
_entity.id
_entity.type
_entity.pdbx_description
1 polymer ?
#
loop_
_entity_poly.entity_id
_entity_poly.type
_entity_poly.pdbx_seq_one_letter_code
_entity_poly.pdbx_strand_id
1 'polypeptide(L)' 'MKYCITRHDGEEDAITSQTFDNYEDAYDELERIYEGVCCSDADYEDRPYYEIIEVKK' A
#
# COMPACT_ATOMS: atom_id res chain seq x y z
N MET A 1 -10.53 9.02 12.16
CA MET A 1 -10.42 7.62 11.72
C MET A 1 -8.95 7.32 11.48
N LYS A 2 -8.53 6.05 11.48
CA LYS A 2 -7.17 5.69 11.06
C LYS A 2 -7.24 4.85 9.79
N TYR A 3 -6.20 4.93 8.98
CA TYR A 3 -6.08 4.20 7.73
C TYR A 3 -4.80 3.37 7.74
N CYS A 4 -4.86 2.20 7.14
CA CYS A 4 -3.73 1.30 7.00
C CYS A 4 -3.67 0.79 5.58
N ILE A 5 -2.47 0.55 5.08
CA ILE A 5 -2.28 -0.15 3.80
C ILE A 5 -2.17 -1.64 4.12
N THR A 6 -2.80 -2.49 3.33
CA THR A 6 -2.78 -3.96 3.51
C THR A 6 -2.50 -4.64 2.18
N ARG A 7 -1.77 -5.75 2.20
CA ARG A 7 -1.57 -6.57 0.99
C ARG A 7 -2.69 -7.60 0.88
N HIS A 8 -3.14 -7.85 -0.35
CA HIS A 8 -4.19 -8.83 -0.63
C HIS A 8 -3.74 -10.29 -0.44
N ASP A 9 -2.43 -10.55 -0.47
CA ASP A 9 -1.86 -11.87 -0.14
C ASP A 9 -1.83 -12.15 1.38
N GLY A 10 -2.12 -11.14 2.21
CA GLY A 10 -2.11 -11.24 3.66
C GLY A 10 -0.71 -11.21 4.28
N GLU A 11 0.33 -10.92 3.50
CA GLU A 11 1.67 -10.71 4.03
C GLU A 11 1.83 -9.31 4.64
N GLU A 12 2.76 -9.20 5.59
CA GLU A 12 3.10 -7.96 6.27
C GLU A 12 4.52 -7.49 5.92
N ASP A 13 4.65 -6.21 5.58
CA ASP A 13 5.92 -5.59 5.18
C ASP A 13 6.05 -4.20 5.79
N ALA A 14 7.15 -3.52 5.42
CA ALA A 14 7.39 -2.14 5.79
C ALA A 14 6.22 -1.21 5.43
N ILE A 15 5.46 -1.52 4.36
CA ILE A 15 4.32 -0.73 3.90
C ILE A 15 3.08 -1.01 4.76
N THR A 16 2.74 -2.27 4.99
CA THR A 16 1.52 -2.63 5.73
C THR A 16 1.61 -2.34 7.23
N SER A 17 2.83 -2.17 7.74
CA SER A 17 3.09 -1.74 9.12
C SER A 17 2.82 -0.24 9.34
N GLN A 18 2.55 0.53 8.29
CA GLN A 18 2.27 1.96 8.40
C GLN A 18 0.81 2.24 8.76
N THR A 19 0.60 3.27 9.58
CA THR A 19 -0.74 3.75 9.94
C THR A 19 -0.82 5.25 9.73
N PHE A 20 -1.90 5.69 9.11
CA PHE A 20 -2.14 7.07 8.72
C PHE A 20 -3.37 7.61 9.44
N ASP A 21 -3.40 8.91 9.70
CA ASP A 21 -4.54 9.56 10.36
C ASP A 21 -5.58 10.06 9.35
N ASN A 22 -5.26 10.08 8.05
CA ASN A 22 -6.15 10.40 6.95
C ASN A 22 -5.87 9.53 5.71
N TYR A 23 -6.82 9.51 4.77
CA TYR A 23 -6.74 8.69 3.56
C TYR A 23 -5.72 9.24 2.56
N GLU A 24 -5.59 10.56 2.47
CA GLU A 24 -4.67 11.22 1.52
C GLU A 24 -3.22 10.83 1.79
N ASP A 25 -2.77 10.86 3.06
CA ASP A 25 -1.43 10.41 3.45
C ASP A 25 -1.19 8.93 3.08
N ALA A 26 -2.20 8.07 3.25
CA ALA A 26 -2.09 6.66 2.86
C ALA A 26 -2.02 6.48 1.34
N TYR A 27 -2.73 7.33 0.59
CA TYR A 27 -2.73 7.32 -0.86
C TYR A 27 -1.41 7.83 -1.44
N ASP A 28 -0.87 8.93 -0.92
CA ASP A 28 0.43 9.47 -1.35
C ASP A 28 1.56 8.45 -1.17
N GLU A 29 1.57 7.73 -0.05
CA GLU A 29 2.58 6.69 0.18
C GLU A 29 2.39 5.50 -0.78
N LEU A 30 1.14 5.08 -1.01
CA LEU A 30 0.80 4.03 -1.97
C LEU A 30 1.26 4.40 -3.39
N GLU A 31 0.98 5.62 -3.82
CA GLU A 31 1.38 6.15 -5.13
C GLU A 31 2.90 6.14 -5.27
N ARG A 32 3.65 6.61 -4.26
CA ARG A 32 5.13 6.55 -4.26
C ARG A 32 5.67 5.13 -4.44
N ILE A 33 5.03 4.15 -3.81
CA ILE A 33 5.44 2.75 -3.93
C ILE A 33 5.26 2.30 -5.39
N TYR A 34 4.10 2.57 -5.98
CA TYR A 34 3.83 2.20 -7.37
C TYR A 34 4.69 2.98 -8.37
N GLU A 35 5.01 4.25 -8.09
CA GLU A 35 5.93 5.07 -8.88
C GLU A 35 7.39 4.57 -8.80
N GLY A 36 7.80 4.02 -7.66
CA GLY A 36 9.14 3.47 -7.43
C GLY A 36 9.41 2.15 -8.16
N VAL A 37 8.37 1.43 -8.56
CA VAL A 37 8.52 0.15 -9.30
C VAL A 37 8.70 0.43 -10.79
N CYS A 38 9.96 0.62 -11.18
CA CYS A 38 10.39 0.94 -12.53
C CYS A 38 9.98 -0.15 -13.56
N CYS A 39 9.38 0.31 -14.66
CA CYS A 39 8.73 -0.41 -15.74
C CYS A 39 9.61 -1.36 -16.55
N SER A 40 10.02 -2.48 -15.96
CA SER A 40 10.26 -3.71 -16.71
C SER A 40 8.91 -4.43 -16.85
N ASP A 41 8.44 -4.64 -18.08
CA ASP A 41 7.15 -5.28 -18.41
C ASP A 41 6.99 -6.68 -17.76
N ALA A 42 8.11 -7.28 -17.30
CA ALA A 42 8.13 -8.58 -16.66
C ALA A 42 7.68 -8.58 -15.19
N ASP A 43 7.69 -7.42 -14.52
CA ASP A 43 7.45 -7.34 -13.07
C ASP A 43 6.00 -6.95 -12.72
N TYR A 44 5.09 -6.82 -13.69
CA TYR A 44 3.70 -6.47 -13.40
C TYR A 44 2.86 -7.64 -12.86
N GLU A 45 3.16 -8.87 -13.26
CA GLU A 45 2.40 -10.05 -12.84
C GLU A 45 2.74 -10.55 -11.42
N ASP A 46 3.92 -10.19 -10.89
CA ASP A 46 4.40 -10.60 -9.56
C ASP A 46 4.28 -9.48 -8.50
N ARG A 47 3.60 -8.36 -8.84
CA ARG A 47 3.45 -7.25 -7.90
C ARG A 47 2.40 -7.57 -6.84
N PRO A 48 2.72 -7.41 -5.54
CA PRO A 48 1.72 -7.47 -4.50
C PRO A 48 0.70 -6.33 -4.69
N TYR A 49 -0.57 -6.69 -4.58
CA TYR A 49 -1.68 -5.74 -4.61
C TYR A 49 -1.91 -5.19 -3.21
N TYR A 50 -1.87 -3.86 -3.10
CA TYR A 50 -2.09 -3.15 -1.86
C TYR A 50 -3.45 -2.44 -1.88
N GLU A 51 -4.13 -2.43 -0.73
CA GLU A 51 -5.42 -1.77 -0.51
C GLU A 51 -5.34 -0.89 0.75
N ILE A 52 -5.95 0.30 0.70
CA ILE A 52 -6.10 1.18 1.85
C ILE A 52 -7.41 0.84 2.56
N ILE A 53 -7.32 0.41 3.82
CA ILE A 53 -8.48 0.12 4.66
C ILE A 53 -8.65 1.16 5.76
N GLU A 54 -9.91 1.48 6.07
CA GLU A 54 -10.25 2.29 7.23
C GLU A 54 -10.32 1.41 8.49
N VAL A 55 -9.46 1.71 9.46
CA VAL A 55 -9.48 1.06 10.78
C VAL A 55 -10.33 1.91 11.72
N LYS A 56 -11.55 1.44 11.97
CA LYS A 56 -12.40 1.97 13.05
C LYS A 56 -11.88 1.40 14.38
N LYS A 57 -11.23 2.26 15.16
CA LYS A 57 -10.93 1.97 16.58
C LYS A 57 -12.21 1.98 17.41
#